data_AF-A0A7X7C467-F1
#
_entry.id   AF-A0A7X7C467-F1
#
_cell.length_a   1.000
_cell.length_b   1.000
_cell.length_c   1.000
_cell.angle_alpha   90.00
_cell.angle_beta   90.00
_cell.angle_gamma   90.00
#
_symmetry.space_group_name_H-M   'P 1'
#
loop_
_entity.id
_entity.type
_entity.pdbx_description
1 polymer ?
#
loop_
_entity_poly.entity_id
_entity_poly.type
_entity_poly.pdbx_seq_one_letter_code
_entity_poly.pdbx_strand_id
1 'polypeptide(L)'
;GIAMHKYADSLLTDKPYKHPLSLRWTLSAVENKLEEEQDSVHNQALFLLMRNLKGLEENLREEEILISKIDVTVFNSRKPQRTSIKTLLNPYHPRFKSAVRLTLAWLLGYTAIQLLHIDKGAWILLTSLIVFQQTYSATRIRLFNRVLGTLIGVILGVLVTQILPTISGQIILQFTSIYLFFYWLKKNYVVAAVFITTYVLASFNILSDQGVAVMFPRVIDTLLGGAIAYIVVRFVWPDWQYKRLPQLIITSVEKNKRYFESIYEGSISEEDYLHNRRTAYNADNELASAWKGMRLEPKDSKQFQESAFNLTNLNHALLSYISAFGVHKHAEELTSKEQEFCIDISEVLQYVSNLLNNKADQQQIDSFIQSAIYWENTLEEMQKDASNTRAGLIYNIAHVSREILIEAKEIAKNK
;
A
#
# COMPACT_ATOMS: atom_id res chain seq x y z
N GLY A 1 -7.07 1.00 14.43
CA GLY A 1 -5.67 1.34 14.11
C GLY A 1 -4.71 0.88 15.19
N ILE A 2 -4.44 1.71 16.22
CA ILE A 2 -3.48 1.40 17.30
C ILE A 2 -3.83 0.12 18.06
N ALA A 3 -5.12 -0.13 18.34
CA ALA A 3 -5.58 -1.35 19.00
C ALA A 3 -5.22 -2.62 18.20
N MET A 4 -5.47 -2.64 16.89
CA MET A 4 -5.05 -3.73 15.99
C MET A 4 -3.53 -3.94 15.99
N HIS A 5 -2.74 -2.86 16.07
CA HIS A 5 -1.28 -2.97 16.15
C HIS A 5 -0.84 -3.62 17.47
N LYS A 6 -1.43 -3.21 18.60
CA LYS A 6 -1.20 -3.84 19.90
C LYS A 6 -1.63 -5.31 19.91
N TYR A 7 -2.73 -5.64 19.24
CA TYR A 7 -3.20 -7.01 19.09
C TYR A 7 -2.22 -7.87 18.26
N ALA A 8 -1.74 -7.33 17.14
CA ALA A 8 -0.70 -7.99 16.34
C ALA A 8 0.60 -8.17 17.12
N ASP A 9 1.02 -7.17 17.91
CA ASP A 9 2.20 -7.27 18.77
C ASP A 9 2.02 -8.32 19.87
N SER A 10 0.83 -8.46 20.47
CA SER A 10 0.55 -9.53 21.44
C SER A 10 0.69 -10.92 20.81
N LEU A 11 0.20 -11.10 19.57
CA LEU A 11 0.35 -12.35 18.83
C LEU A 11 1.82 -12.67 18.52
N LEU A 12 2.64 -11.67 18.24
CA LEU A 12 4.07 -11.86 17.92
C LEU A 12 4.95 -12.05 19.15
N THR A 13 4.52 -11.55 20.32
CA THR A 13 5.32 -11.54 21.55
C THR A 13 4.82 -12.50 22.62
N ASP A 14 3.78 -13.29 22.34
CA ASP A 14 3.07 -14.15 23.29
C ASP A 14 2.63 -13.41 24.58
N LYS A 15 2.49 -12.08 24.52
CA LYS A 15 1.98 -11.29 25.63
C LYS A 15 0.46 -11.19 25.53
N PRO A 16 -0.28 -11.21 26.64
CA PRO A 16 -1.72 -11.02 26.60
C PRO A 16 -2.04 -9.64 26.00
N TYR A 17 -2.97 -9.63 25.04
CA TYR A 17 -3.53 -8.39 24.52
C TYR A 17 -4.19 -7.62 25.67
N LYS A 18 -3.98 -6.30 25.71
CA LYS A 18 -4.66 -5.40 26.64
C LYS A 18 -5.46 -4.40 25.84
N HIS A 19 -6.78 -4.50 25.92
CA HIS A 19 -7.66 -3.63 25.18
C HIS A 19 -7.50 -2.16 25.64
N PRO A 20 -7.25 -1.19 24.73
CA PRO A 20 -7.07 0.20 25.12
C PRO A 20 -8.36 0.83 25.67
N LEU A 21 -8.38 1.21 26.95
CA LEU A 21 -9.52 1.92 27.57
C LEU A 21 -9.92 3.19 26.80
N SER A 22 -8.94 3.88 26.21
CA SER A 22 -9.18 5.09 25.41
C SER A 22 -10.05 4.82 24.19
N LEU A 23 -9.97 3.62 23.58
CA LEU A 23 -10.74 3.28 22.38
C LEU A 23 -12.23 3.24 22.71
N ARG A 24 -12.59 2.61 23.83
CA ARG A 24 -13.97 2.56 24.33
C ARG A 24 -14.53 3.96 24.55
N TRP A 25 -13.80 4.83 25.26
CA TRP A 25 -14.23 6.20 25.50
C TRP A 25 -14.40 7.00 24.21
N THR A 26 -13.47 6.86 23.26
CA THR A 26 -13.59 7.54 21.97
C THR A 26 -14.78 7.05 21.17
N LEU A 27 -15.07 5.75 21.16
CA LEU A 27 -16.24 5.20 20.47
C LEU A 27 -17.54 5.72 21.07
N SER A 28 -17.70 5.63 22.40
CA SER A 28 -18.90 6.14 23.07
C SER A 28 -19.08 7.66 22.90
N ALA A 29 -17.99 8.43 22.90
CA ALA A 29 -18.08 9.89 22.68
C ALA A 29 -18.52 10.24 21.25
N VAL A 30 -18.08 9.48 20.25
CA VAL A 30 -18.49 9.70 18.86
C VAL A 30 -19.92 9.18 18.64
N GLU A 31 -20.31 8.05 19.26
CA GLU A 31 -21.68 7.52 19.24
C GLU A 31 -22.67 8.55 19.78
N ASN A 32 -22.42 9.11 20.96
CA ASN A 32 -23.27 10.15 21.55
C ASN A 32 -23.39 11.39 20.65
N LYS A 33 -22.27 11.85 20.06
CA LYS A 33 -22.32 12.98 19.11
C LYS A 33 -23.11 12.68 17.85
N LEU A 34 -23.07 11.43 17.38
CA LEU A 34 -23.80 11.00 16.20
C LEU A 34 -25.31 10.94 16.48
N GLU A 35 -25.70 10.54 17.68
CA GLU A 35 -27.09 10.53 18.15
C GLU A 35 -27.65 11.95 18.32
N GLU A 36 -26.81 12.93 18.68
CA GLU A 36 -27.19 14.34 18.81
C GLU A 36 -27.43 15.05 17.45
N GLU A 37 -26.81 14.59 16.35
CA GLU A 37 -26.84 15.25 15.03
C GLU A 37 -27.86 14.63 14.03
N GLN A 38 -29.00 14.09 14.50
CA GLN A 38 -29.95 13.25 13.74
C GLN A 38 -30.44 13.74 12.34
N ASP A 39 -30.29 15.02 11.97
CA ASP A 39 -30.94 15.64 10.80
C ASP A 39 -30.13 15.69 9.48
N SER A 40 -28.96 15.04 9.36
CA SER A 40 -28.13 15.12 8.14
C SER A 40 -28.26 13.89 7.23
N VAL A 41 -28.39 14.12 5.91
CA VAL A 41 -28.40 13.07 4.86
C VAL A 41 -27.15 12.18 4.88
N HIS A 42 -26.05 12.63 5.52
CA HIS A 42 -24.81 11.86 5.65
C HIS A 42 -24.81 10.90 6.85
N ASN A 43 -25.81 10.95 7.73
CA ASN A 43 -25.85 10.18 8.98
C ASN A 43 -25.87 8.68 8.76
N GLN A 44 -26.53 8.18 7.72
CA GLN A 44 -26.71 6.75 7.52
C GLN A 44 -25.38 6.01 7.28
N ALA A 45 -24.48 6.59 6.48
CA ALA A 45 -23.14 6.06 6.27
C ALA A 45 -22.28 6.12 7.54
N LEU A 46 -22.41 7.20 8.32
CA LEU A 46 -21.72 7.36 9.61
C LEU A 46 -22.22 6.38 10.66
N PHE A 47 -23.53 6.12 10.75
CA PHE A 47 -24.13 5.11 11.63
C PHE A 47 -23.67 3.71 11.26
N LEU A 48 -23.62 3.38 9.96
CA LEU A 48 -23.10 2.09 9.48
C LEU A 48 -21.61 1.93 9.81
N LEU A 49 -20.80 2.98 9.60
CA LEU A 49 -19.40 2.99 10.00
C LEU A 49 -19.24 2.81 11.51
N MET A 50 -20.06 3.52 12.31
CA MET A 50 -20.05 3.42 13.77
C MET A 50 -20.37 2.01 14.24
N ARG A 51 -21.43 1.40 13.70
CA ARG A 51 -21.81 0.01 13.99
C ARG A 51 -20.68 -0.96 13.68
N ASN A 52 -20.00 -0.80 12.53
CA ASN A 52 -18.85 -1.63 12.17
C ASN A 52 -17.67 -1.43 13.11
N LEU A 53 -17.36 -0.18 13.50
CA LEU A 53 -16.29 0.12 14.43
C LEU A 53 -16.56 -0.41 15.84
N LYS A 54 -17.83 -0.39 16.28
CA LYS A 54 -18.29 -0.96 17.54
C LYS A 54 -18.14 -2.49 17.54
N GLY A 55 -18.61 -3.16 16.49
CA GLY A 55 -18.41 -4.61 16.35
C GLY A 55 -16.93 -5.01 16.32
N LEU A 56 -16.06 -4.21 15.68
CA LEU A 56 -14.62 -4.43 15.72
C LEU A 56 -14.02 -4.24 17.12
N GLU A 57 -14.50 -3.27 17.90
CA GLU A 57 -14.09 -3.06 19.29
C GLU A 57 -14.50 -4.23 20.17
N GLU A 58 -15.75 -4.70 20.02
CA GLU A 58 -16.30 -5.84 20.74
C GLU A 58 -15.51 -7.12 20.43
N ASN A 59 -15.28 -7.43 19.16
CA ASN A 59 -14.47 -8.57 18.74
C ASN A 59 -13.04 -8.53 19.32
N LEU A 60 -12.38 -7.37 19.26
CA LEU A 60 -11.04 -7.19 19.84
C LEU A 60 -11.04 -7.35 21.37
N ARG A 61 -12.14 -7.01 22.03
CA ARG A 61 -12.29 -7.17 23.47
C ARG A 61 -12.55 -8.62 23.84
N GLU A 62 -13.32 -9.35 23.04
CA GLU A 62 -13.55 -10.79 23.24
C GLU A 62 -12.25 -11.61 23.05
N GLU A 63 -11.38 -11.21 22.12
CA GLU A 63 -10.06 -11.81 21.95
C GLU A 63 -9.07 -11.53 23.11
N GLU A 64 -9.39 -10.64 24.06
CA GLU A 64 -8.64 -10.53 25.32
C GLU A 64 -8.71 -11.84 26.15
N ILE A 65 -9.71 -12.70 25.87
CA ILE A 65 -10.01 -13.92 26.64
C ILE A 65 -9.50 -15.19 25.93
N LEU A 66 -9.27 -15.17 24.62
CA LEU A 66 -8.98 -16.36 23.81
C LEU A 66 -7.58 -16.30 23.19
N ILE A 67 -6.58 -16.81 23.91
CA ILE A 67 -5.23 -17.06 23.37
C ILE A 67 -5.31 -18.33 22.50
N SER A 68 -5.86 -18.22 21.29
CA SER A 68 -5.53 -19.20 20.26
C SER A 68 -4.08 -18.92 19.84
N LYS A 69 -3.17 -19.86 20.12
CA LYS A 69 -1.81 -19.81 19.58
C LYS A 69 -1.93 -19.96 18.06
N ILE A 70 -1.98 -18.84 17.35
CA ILE A 70 -1.86 -18.85 15.89
C ILE A 70 -0.45 -19.37 15.60
N ASP A 71 -0.36 -20.54 14.96
CA ASP A 71 0.92 -21.08 14.55
C ASP A 71 1.54 -20.18 13.46
N VAL A 72 2.40 -19.26 13.89
CA VAL A 72 3.11 -18.33 13.00
C VAL A 72 4.11 -19.05 12.09
N THR A 73 4.45 -20.32 12.35
CA THR A 73 5.37 -21.09 11.51
C THR A 73 4.80 -21.35 10.11
N VAL A 74 3.47 -21.46 10.00
CA VAL A 74 2.74 -21.53 8.71
C VAL A 74 2.95 -20.26 7.87
N PHE A 75 3.22 -19.11 8.51
CA PHE A 75 3.55 -17.87 7.80
C PHE A 75 5.04 -17.75 7.44
N ASN A 76 5.91 -18.48 8.14
CA ASN A 76 7.35 -18.46 7.97
C ASN A 76 7.89 -19.50 6.97
N SER A 77 7.03 -20.38 6.43
CA SER A 77 7.37 -21.35 5.39
C SER A 77 7.61 -20.69 4.01
N ARG A 78 8.50 -19.69 3.95
CA ARG A 78 9.01 -19.17 2.68
C ARG A 78 9.91 -20.22 2.05
N LYS A 79 9.36 -21.04 1.15
CA LYS A 79 10.17 -21.90 0.28
C LYS A 79 11.23 -21.01 -0.42
N PRO A 80 12.53 -21.30 -0.30
CA PRO A 80 13.56 -20.48 -0.92
C PRO A 80 13.34 -20.49 -2.43
N GLN A 81 12.96 -19.33 -2.97
CA GLN A 81 12.74 -19.19 -4.40
C GLN A 81 14.11 -19.19 -5.08
N ARG A 82 14.55 -20.37 -5.54
CA ARG A 82 15.75 -20.54 -6.37
C ARG A 82 15.53 -19.82 -7.70
N THR A 83 15.83 -18.53 -7.73
CA THR A 83 15.80 -17.74 -8.96
C THR A 83 17.10 -17.97 -9.71
N SER A 84 16.98 -18.50 -10.93
CA SER A 84 18.15 -18.70 -11.80
C SER A 84 18.74 -17.34 -12.18
N ILE A 85 20.07 -17.25 -12.25
CA ILE A 85 20.78 -16.04 -12.75
C ILE A 85 20.29 -15.69 -14.15
N LYS A 86 19.96 -16.68 -14.99
CA LYS A 86 19.39 -16.46 -16.33
C LYS A 86 18.09 -15.66 -16.28
N THR A 87 17.23 -15.91 -15.27
CA THR A 87 15.98 -15.17 -15.07
C THR A 87 16.26 -13.72 -14.67
N LEU A 88 17.31 -13.48 -13.88
CA LEU A 88 17.73 -12.14 -13.46
C LEU A 88 18.36 -11.32 -14.59
N LEU A 89 18.98 -11.97 -15.58
CA LEU A 89 19.58 -11.33 -16.76
C LEU A 89 18.57 -11.03 -17.89
N ASN A 90 17.30 -11.38 -17.72
CA ASN A 90 16.26 -11.07 -18.68
C ASN A 90 16.00 -9.55 -18.71
N PRO A 91 16.04 -8.87 -19.88
CA PRO A 91 15.74 -7.43 -20.02
C PRO A 91 14.37 -7.00 -19.49
N TYR A 92 13.40 -7.92 -19.47
CA TYR A 92 12.07 -7.67 -18.93
C TYR A 92 12.01 -7.79 -17.40
N HIS A 93 13.03 -8.36 -16.75
CA HIS A 93 13.04 -8.54 -15.31
C HIS A 93 13.22 -7.20 -14.57
N PRO A 94 12.40 -6.87 -13.56
CA PRO A 94 12.45 -5.57 -12.87
C PRO A 94 13.83 -5.23 -12.27
N ARG A 95 14.52 -6.25 -11.72
CA ARG A 95 15.89 -6.07 -11.19
C ARG A 95 16.91 -5.73 -12.28
N PHE A 96 16.79 -6.30 -13.48
CA PHE A 96 17.69 -6.00 -14.59
C PHE A 96 17.52 -4.55 -15.05
N LYS A 97 16.28 -4.13 -15.31
CA LYS A 97 15.95 -2.74 -15.64
C LYS A 97 16.51 -1.77 -14.60
N SER A 98 16.32 -2.10 -13.32
CA SER A 98 16.83 -1.28 -12.20
C SER A 98 18.35 -1.19 -12.18
N ALA A 99 19.06 -2.31 -12.41
CA ALA A 99 20.51 -2.33 -12.48
C ALA A 99 21.04 -1.46 -13.64
N VAL A 100 20.48 -1.62 -14.85
CA VAL A 100 20.90 -0.84 -16.02
C VAL A 100 20.65 0.65 -15.82
N ARG A 101 19.48 1.04 -15.29
CA ARG A 101 19.19 2.44 -14.95
C ARG A 101 20.21 2.99 -13.95
N LEU A 102 20.52 2.26 -12.88
CA LEU A 102 21.49 2.73 -11.88
C LEU A 102 22.89 2.89 -12.49
N THR A 103 23.35 1.92 -13.28
CA THR A 103 24.64 1.99 -13.97
C THR A 103 24.69 3.18 -14.92
N LEU A 104 23.62 3.43 -15.69
CA LEU A 104 23.55 4.57 -16.58
C LEU A 104 23.52 5.90 -15.82
N ALA A 105 22.79 5.99 -14.70
CA ALA A 105 22.78 7.18 -13.84
C ALA A 105 24.19 7.48 -13.31
N TRP A 106 24.93 6.45 -12.91
CA TRP A 106 26.31 6.60 -12.47
C TRP A 106 27.26 7.00 -13.60
N LEU A 107 27.10 6.41 -14.79
CA LEU A 107 27.89 6.79 -15.97
C LEU A 107 27.66 8.27 -16.33
N LEU A 108 26.40 8.71 -16.38
CA LEU A 108 26.04 10.10 -16.66
C LEU A 108 26.56 11.04 -15.57
N GLY A 109 26.42 10.66 -14.29
CA GLY A 109 26.93 11.45 -13.18
C GLY A 109 28.45 11.56 -13.19
N TYR A 110 29.16 10.48 -13.45
CA TYR A 110 30.62 10.48 -13.55
C TYR A 110 31.10 11.32 -14.73
N THR A 111 30.43 11.20 -15.88
CA THR A 111 30.73 12.02 -17.06
C THR A 111 30.51 13.50 -16.76
N ALA A 112 29.42 13.86 -16.08
CA ALA A 112 29.16 15.24 -15.67
C ALA A 112 30.24 15.79 -14.73
N ILE A 113 30.72 14.99 -13.77
CA ILE A 113 31.80 15.38 -12.86
C ILE A 113 33.08 15.69 -13.64
N GLN A 114 33.45 14.85 -14.61
CA GLN A 114 34.66 15.03 -15.41
C GLN A 114 34.57 16.26 -16.33
N LEU A 115 33.44 16.45 -17.02
CA LEU A 115 33.27 17.57 -17.95
C LEU A 115 33.21 18.93 -17.24
N LEU A 116 32.50 19.00 -16.11
CA LEU A 116 32.32 20.23 -15.34
C LEU A 116 33.45 20.48 -14.33
N HIS A 117 34.45 19.59 -14.26
CA HIS A 117 35.58 19.66 -13.32
C HIS A 117 35.11 19.89 -11.87
N ILE A 118 34.08 19.15 -11.45
CA ILE A 118 33.45 19.35 -10.13
C ILE A 118 34.34 18.74 -9.04
N ASP A 119 34.89 19.60 -8.19
CA ASP A 119 35.59 19.20 -6.98
C ASP A 119 34.67 18.40 -6.04
N LYS A 120 35.15 17.25 -5.56
CA LYS A 120 34.41 16.35 -4.64
C LYS A 120 33.06 15.84 -5.19
N GLY A 121 32.92 15.74 -6.52
CA GLY A 121 31.69 15.27 -7.18
C GLY A 121 31.20 13.84 -6.84
N ALA A 122 31.96 13.05 -6.06
CA ALA A 122 31.55 11.73 -5.58
C ALA A 122 30.16 11.71 -4.90
N TRP A 123 29.76 12.84 -4.32
CA TRP A 123 28.45 13.01 -3.69
C TRP A 123 27.27 13.04 -4.67
N ILE A 124 27.48 13.43 -5.92
CA ILE A 124 26.48 13.34 -7.00
C ILE A 124 26.13 11.87 -7.22
N LEU A 125 27.17 11.02 -7.35
CA LEU A 125 27.01 9.58 -7.53
C LEU A 125 26.30 8.95 -6.33
N LEU A 126 26.77 9.25 -5.11
CA LEU A 126 26.15 8.72 -3.90
C LEU A 126 24.68 9.17 -3.76
N THR A 127 24.38 10.43 -4.08
CA THR A 127 23.00 10.91 -4.00
C THR A 127 22.12 10.25 -5.05
N SER A 128 22.62 10.07 -6.27
CA SER A 128 21.88 9.35 -7.32
C SER A 128 21.55 7.91 -6.89
N LEU A 129 22.49 7.21 -6.24
CA LEU A 129 22.27 5.86 -5.68
C LEU A 129 21.17 5.86 -4.61
N ILE A 130 21.25 6.80 -3.67
CA ILE A 130 20.34 6.86 -2.51
C ILE A 130 18.91 7.23 -2.93
N VAL A 131 18.79 8.12 -3.91
CA VAL A 131 17.51 8.61 -4.42
C VAL A 131 16.87 7.60 -5.35
N PHE A 132 17.66 6.85 -6.12
CA PHE A 132 17.16 5.83 -7.03
C PHE A 132 16.32 4.79 -6.30
N GLN A 133 15.09 4.58 -6.77
CA GLN A 133 14.18 3.53 -6.32
C GLN A 133 13.70 2.73 -7.53
N GLN A 134 13.12 1.56 -7.28
CA GLN A 134 12.68 0.66 -8.37
C GLN A 134 11.57 1.26 -9.24
N THR A 135 10.77 2.19 -8.70
CA THR A 135 9.67 2.85 -9.43
C THR A 135 9.91 4.35 -9.58
N TYR A 136 9.32 4.93 -10.62
CA TYR A 136 9.34 6.37 -10.88
C TYR A 136 8.80 7.18 -9.70
N SER A 137 7.62 6.81 -9.21
CA SER A 137 6.95 7.50 -8.12
C SER A 137 7.74 7.43 -6.81
N ALA A 138 8.33 6.27 -6.49
CA ALA A 138 9.19 6.13 -5.31
C ALA A 138 10.47 6.97 -5.45
N THR A 139 11.09 7.00 -6.63
CA THR A 139 12.29 7.82 -6.90
C THR A 139 11.96 9.30 -6.75
N ARG A 140 10.81 9.75 -7.25
CA ARG A 140 10.35 11.14 -7.13
C ARG A 140 10.10 11.55 -5.68
N ILE A 141 9.43 10.71 -4.88
CA ILE A 141 9.22 10.95 -3.44
C ILE A 141 10.57 10.99 -2.71
N ARG A 142 11.45 10.02 -2.99
CA ARG A 142 12.77 9.92 -2.37
C ARG A 142 13.64 11.14 -2.71
N LEU A 143 13.59 11.60 -3.95
CA LEU A 143 14.25 12.82 -4.42
C LEU A 143 13.76 14.04 -3.65
N PHE A 144 12.44 14.23 -3.60
CA PHE A 144 11.85 15.36 -2.88
C PHE A 144 12.27 15.36 -1.41
N ASN A 145 12.17 14.21 -0.74
CA ASN A 145 12.55 14.08 0.65
C ASN A 145 14.06 14.34 0.86
N ARG A 146 14.91 13.91 -0.08
CA ARG A 146 16.36 14.13 -0.02
C ARG A 146 16.69 15.61 -0.18
N VAL A 147 16.09 16.29 -1.16
CA VAL A 147 16.30 17.73 -1.38
C VAL A 147 15.82 18.52 -0.16
N LEU A 148 14.57 18.28 0.29
CA LEU A 148 14.00 18.95 1.46
C LEU A 148 14.85 18.72 2.72
N GLY A 149 15.23 17.48 2.99
CA GLY A 149 16.04 17.13 4.15
C GLY A 149 17.46 17.69 4.08
N THR A 150 18.07 17.77 2.89
CA THR A 150 19.39 18.39 2.72
C THR A 150 19.32 19.91 2.92
N LEU A 151 18.28 20.60 2.40
CA LEU A 151 18.11 22.04 2.64
C LEU A 151 17.97 22.35 4.14
N ILE A 152 17.08 21.63 4.83
CA ILE A 152 16.89 21.80 6.28
C ILE A 152 18.15 21.40 7.05
N GLY A 153 18.79 20.28 6.69
CA GLY A 153 19.99 19.78 7.34
C GLY A 153 21.22 20.66 7.15
N VAL A 154 21.32 21.35 6.02
CA VAL A 154 22.35 22.37 5.77
C VAL A 154 22.16 23.56 6.69
N ILE A 155 20.95 24.10 6.77
CA ILE A 155 20.62 25.26 7.63
C ILE A 155 20.88 24.90 9.09
N LEU A 156 20.28 23.81 9.58
CA LEU A 156 20.47 23.36 10.95
C LEU A 156 21.90 22.95 11.25
N GLY A 157 22.56 22.28 10.31
CA GLY A 157 23.95 21.86 10.46
C GLY A 157 24.87 23.04 10.68
N VAL A 158 24.74 24.10 9.88
CA VAL A 158 25.57 25.30 10.06
C VAL A 158 25.27 26.02 11.37
N LEU A 159 23.99 26.24 11.71
CA LEU A 159 23.62 26.86 12.97
C LEU A 159 24.19 26.12 14.19
N VAL A 160 24.04 24.80 14.23
CA VAL A 160 24.51 23.99 15.36
C VAL A 160 26.04 23.92 15.40
N THR A 161 26.71 23.86 14.25
CA THR A 161 28.19 23.90 14.22
C THR A 161 28.77 25.25 14.67
N GLN A 162 28.05 26.35 14.47
CA GLN A 162 28.46 27.67 14.97
C GLN A 162 28.25 27.81 16.48
N ILE A 163 27.21 27.18 17.03
CA ILE A 163 26.94 27.16 18.48
C ILE A 163 27.95 26.25 19.21
N LEU A 164 28.38 25.17 18.56
CA LEU A 164 29.32 24.17 19.10
C LEU A 164 30.63 24.16 18.29
N PRO A 165 31.44 25.23 18.32
CA PRO A 165 32.64 25.32 17.49
C PRO A 165 33.78 24.42 17.99
N THR A 166 33.71 23.95 19.24
CA THR A 166 34.76 23.11 19.83
C THR A 166 34.78 21.71 19.21
N ILE A 167 35.97 21.12 19.07
CA ILE A 167 36.14 19.75 18.56
C ILE A 167 35.26 18.76 19.35
N SER A 168 35.26 18.88 20.68
CA SER A 168 34.42 18.05 21.56
C SER A 168 32.92 18.21 21.26
N GLY A 169 32.46 19.45 21.02
CA GLY A 169 31.08 19.74 20.63
C GLY A 169 30.71 19.13 19.27
N GLN A 170 31.62 19.21 18.29
CA GLN A 170 31.41 18.62 16.97
C GLN A 170 31.41 17.08 17.00
N ILE A 171 32.24 16.46 17.84
CA ILE A 171 32.22 14.99 18.04
C ILE A 171 30.88 14.56 18.64
N ILE A 172 30.39 15.25 19.67
CA ILE A 172 29.06 14.98 20.26
C ILE A 172 27.98 15.12 19.19
N LEU A 173 28.01 16.21 18.42
CA LEU A 173 27.07 16.45 17.34
C LEU A 173 27.08 15.32 16.29
N GLN A 174 28.26 14.81 15.91
CA GLN A 174 28.38 13.68 14.99
C GLN A 174 27.72 12.42 15.55
N PHE A 175 28.04 12.03 16.79
CA PHE A 175 27.46 10.83 17.41
C PHE A 175 25.95 10.93 17.56
N THR A 176 25.44 12.08 18.00
CA THR A 176 24.00 12.31 18.11
C THR A 176 23.33 12.29 16.73
N SER A 177 23.93 12.94 15.72
CA SER A 177 23.38 13.00 14.37
C SER A 177 23.34 11.63 13.71
N ILE A 178 24.40 10.82 13.80
CA ILE A 178 24.42 9.49 13.18
C ILE A 178 23.43 8.53 13.86
N TYR A 179 23.30 8.60 15.19
CA TYR A 179 22.29 7.84 15.93
C TYR A 179 20.87 8.21 15.47
N LEU A 180 20.56 9.50 15.43
CA LEU A 180 19.25 9.98 14.99
C LEU A 180 18.97 9.66 13.52
N PHE A 181 19.99 9.69 12.65
CA PHE A 181 19.85 9.23 11.27
C PHE A 181 19.32 7.79 11.21
N PHE A 182 19.98 6.84 11.88
CA PHE A 182 19.55 5.44 11.85
C PHE A 182 18.19 5.22 12.52
N TYR A 183 17.90 5.95 13.59
CA TYR A 183 16.59 5.91 14.25
C TYR A 183 15.45 6.35 13.32
N TRP A 184 15.66 7.43 12.56
CA TRP A 184 14.64 8.01 11.67
C TRP A 184 14.62 7.38 10.26
N LEU A 185 15.67 6.67 9.86
CA LEU A 185 15.85 6.16 8.49
C LEU A 185 14.64 5.42 7.92
N LYS A 186 13.98 4.60 8.75
CA LYS A 186 12.77 3.83 8.38
C LYS A 186 11.46 4.53 8.73
N LYS A 187 11.46 5.55 9.59
CA LYS A 187 10.26 6.24 10.10
C LYS A 187 9.93 7.49 9.30
N ASN A 188 10.91 8.37 9.12
CA ASN A 188 10.77 9.60 8.35
C ASN A 188 12.09 9.93 7.67
N TYR A 189 12.12 9.70 6.36
CA TYR A 189 13.33 9.87 5.57
C TYR A 189 13.78 11.33 5.44
N VAL A 190 12.87 12.32 5.51
CA VAL A 190 13.24 13.74 5.52
C VAL A 190 14.08 14.04 6.75
N VAL A 191 13.61 13.62 7.92
CA VAL A 191 14.31 13.81 9.21
C VAL A 191 15.64 13.07 9.21
N ALA A 192 15.69 11.84 8.68
CA ALA A 192 16.95 11.14 8.51
C ALA A 192 17.93 11.92 7.60
N ALA A 193 17.45 12.45 6.47
CA ALA A 193 18.24 13.24 5.54
C ALA A 193 18.81 14.53 6.17
N VAL A 194 18.08 15.16 7.09
CA VAL A 194 18.57 16.28 7.92
C VAL A 194 19.79 15.85 8.72
N PHE A 195 19.65 14.81 9.55
CA PHE A 195 20.71 14.39 10.46
C PHE A 195 21.95 13.86 9.76
N ILE A 196 21.82 13.12 8.66
CA ILE A 196 23.00 12.69 7.89
C ILE A 196 23.72 13.87 7.23
N THR A 197 22.98 14.92 6.85
CA THR A 197 23.58 16.14 6.29
C THR A 197 24.32 16.91 7.38
N THR A 198 23.72 17.08 8.56
CA THR A 198 24.37 17.66 9.75
C THR A 198 25.64 16.90 10.14
N TYR A 199 25.59 15.56 10.16
CA TYR A 199 26.74 14.71 10.42
C TYR A 199 27.90 14.98 9.44
N VAL A 200 27.60 15.07 8.14
CA VAL A 200 28.62 15.33 7.11
C VAL A 200 29.23 16.72 7.28
N LEU A 201 28.42 17.75 7.55
CA LEU A 201 28.92 19.11 7.78
C LEU A 201 29.82 19.21 9.01
N ALA A 202 29.42 18.59 10.12
CA ALA A 202 30.25 18.50 11.32
C ALA A 202 31.58 17.79 11.04
N SER A 203 31.55 16.72 10.22
CA SER A 203 32.77 15.99 9.85
C SER A 203 33.76 16.84 9.05
N PHE A 204 33.27 17.62 8.07
CA PHE A 204 34.15 18.51 7.30
C PHE A 204 34.65 19.70 8.11
N ASN A 205 33.86 20.17 9.08
CA ASN A 205 34.27 21.21 10.00
C ASN A 205 35.48 20.75 10.84
N ILE A 206 35.44 19.55 11.43
CA ILE A 206 36.61 18.97 12.14
C ILE A 206 37.83 18.80 11.23
N LEU A 207 37.65 18.25 10.03
CA LEU A 207 38.77 17.86 9.16
C LEU A 207 39.49 19.03 8.49
N SER A 208 38.77 20.12 8.20
CA SER A 208 39.26 21.15 7.27
C SER A 208 38.80 22.57 7.59
N ASP A 209 38.08 22.77 8.70
CA ASP A 209 37.44 24.05 9.07
C ASP A 209 36.55 24.64 7.95
N GLN A 210 36.13 23.80 7.01
CA GLN A 210 35.40 24.14 5.80
C GLN A 210 33.91 23.74 5.88
N GLY A 211 33.37 23.54 7.09
CA GLY A 211 31.98 23.10 7.27
C GLY A 211 30.98 24.00 6.52
N VAL A 212 31.19 25.32 6.56
CA VAL A 212 30.35 26.30 5.85
C VAL A 212 30.62 26.29 4.34
N ALA A 213 31.86 26.14 3.91
CA ALA A 213 32.21 26.11 2.48
C ALA A 213 31.61 24.89 1.75
N VAL A 214 31.37 23.79 2.47
CA VAL A 214 30.78 22.56 1.93
C VAL A 214 29.25 22.62 1.83
N MET A 215 28.57 23.61 2.44
CA MET A 215 27.12 23.78 2.36
C MET A 215 26.63 23.87 0.90
N PHE A 216 27.18 24.81 0.14
CA PHE A 216 26.65 25.14 -1.18
C PHE A 216 26.88 24.01 -2.20
N PRO A 217 28.09 23.41 -2.25
CA PRO A 217 28.32 22.18 -3.01
C PRO A 217 27.31 21.08 -2.65
N ARG A 218 26.94 20.94 -1.38
CA ARG A 218 26.03 19.87 -0.94
C ARG A 218 24.62 19.99 -1.52
N VAL A 219 24.11 21.21 -1.63
CA VAL A 219 22.81 21.47 -2.25
C VAL A 219 22.89 21.20 -3.75
N ILE A 220 23.94 21.68 -4.42
CA ILE A 220 24.16 21.43 -5.86
C ILE A 220 24.31 19.94 -6.15
N ASP A 221 25.14 19.22 -5.40
CA ASP A 221 25.36 17.78 -5.57
C ASP A 221 24.06 16.99 -5.45
N THR A 222 23.19 17.42 -4.52
CA THR A 222 21.91 16.78 -4.28
C THR A 222 20.94 17.03 -5.42
N LEU A 223 20.91 18.26 -5.95
CA LEU A 223 20.09 18.62 -7.11
C LEU A 223 20.58 17.91 -8.38
N LEU A 224 21.89 17.89 -8.64
CA LEU A 224 22.48 17.21 -9.81
C LEU A 224 22.28 15.70 -9.74
N GLY A 225 22.67 15.06 -8.63
CA GLY A 225 22.50 13.61 -8.46
C GLY A 225 21.03 13.20 -8.51
N GLY A 226 20.16 14.03 -7.96
CA GLY A 226 18.72 13.88 -8.03
C GLY A 226 18.14 14.02 -9.43
N ALA A 227 18.57 15.04 -10.18
CA ALA A 227 18.15 15.29 -11.55
C ALA A 227 18.56 14.15 -12.48
N ILE A 228 19.80 13.65 -12.35
CA ILE A 228 20.29 12.52 -13.13
C ILE A 228 19.45 11.27 -12.85
N ALA A 229 19.22 10.93 -11.57
CA ALA A 229 18.38 9.80 -11.19
C ALA A 229 16.94 9.94 -11.74
N TYR A 230 16.38 11.15 -11.67
CA TYR A 230 15.06 11.45 -12.21
C TYR A 230 14.98 11.27 -13.73
N ILE A 231 15.93 11.84 -14.47
CA ILE A 231 16.00 11.74 -15.94
C ILE A 231 16.09 10.27 -16.37
N VAL A 232 16.99 9.51 -15.75
CA VAL A 232 17.18 8.10 -16.11
C VAL A 232 15.91 7.28 -15.85
N VAL A 233 15.27 7.44 -14.69
CA VAL A 233 14.04 6.70 -14.38
C VAL A 233 12.86 7.13 -15.27
N ARG A 234 12.86 8.38 -15.75
CA ARG A 234 11.83 8.88 -16.65
C ARG A 234 11.97 8.38 -18.10
N PHE A 235 13.20 8.31 -18.62
CA PHE A 235 13.42 8.02 -20.05
C PHE A 235 13.86 6.58 -20.34
N VAL A 236 14.47 5.88 -19.38
CA VAL A 236 15.06 4.55 -19.63
C VAL A 236 14.12 3.45 -19.13
N TRP A 237 13.40 2.84 -20.08
CA TRP A 237 12.34 1.85 -19.84
C TRP A 237 11.33 2.30 -18.79
N PRO A 238 10.55 3.35 -18.98
CA PRO A 238 9.62 3.80 -17.95
C PRO A 238 8.60 2.70 -17.60
N ASP A 239 8.61 2.23 -16.36
CA ASP A 239 7.63 1.28 -15.82
C ASP A 239 6.41 2.05 -15.30
N TRP A 240 5.65 2.63 -16.22
CA TRP A 240 4.45 3.38 -15.89
C TRP A 240 3.40 2.47 -15.23
N GLN A 241 2.94 2.86 -14.04
CA GLN A 241 1.95 2.10 -13.28
C GLN A 241 0.61 2.03 -14.00
N TYR A 242 0.22 3.06 -14.77
CA TYR A 242 -1.02 3.01 -15.55
C TYR A 242 -1.06 1.83 -16.54
N LYS A 243 0.09 1.37 -17.05
CA LYS A 243 0.16 0.20 -17.95
C LYS A 243 -0.02 -1.12 -17.22
N ARG A 244 0.34 -1.17 -15.94
CA ARG A 244 0.22 -2.37 -15.09
C ARG A 244 -1.16 -2.48 -14.47
N LEU A 245 -1.81 -1.34 -14.24
CA LEU A 245 -3.05 -1.23 -13.49
C LEU A 245 -4.19 -2.11 -14.02
N PRO A 246 -4.46 -2.20 -15.34
CA PRO A 246 -5.49 -3.11 -15.86
C PRO A 246 -5.26 -4.56 -15.44
N GLN A 247 -4.01 -5.04 -15.55
CA GLN A 247 -3.67 -6.40 -15.16
C GLN A 247 -3.78 -6.62 -13.66
N LEU A 248 -3.43 -5.61 -12.85
CA LEU A 248 -3.55 -5.68 -11.40
C LEU A 248 -5.02 -5.76 -10.96
N ILE A 249 -5.92 -5.01 -11.60
CA ILE A 249 -7.37 -5.09 -11.32
C ILE A 249 -7.88 -6.50 -11.60
N ILE A 250 -7.56 -7.05 -12.78
CA ILE A 250 -7.93 -8.41 -13.18
C ILE A 250 -7.45 -9.43 -12.14
N THR A 251 -6.15 -9.36 -11.79
CA THR A 251 -5.57 -10.26 -10.80
C THR A 251 -6.23 -10.11 -9.43
N SER A 252 -6.55 -8.88 -8.99
CA SER A 252 -7.24 -8.67 -7.71
C SER A 252 -8.64 -9.26 -7.70
N VAL A 253 -9.43 -9.08 -8.77
CA VAL A 253 -10.77 -9.70 -8.90
C VAL A 253 -10.67 -11.22 -8.89
N GLU A 254 -9.72 -11.81 -9.63
CA GLU A 254 -9.51 -13.27 -9.64
C GLU A 254 -9.10 -13.81 -8.26
N LYS A 255 -8.25 -13.10 -7.52
CA LYS A 255 -7.84 -13.52 -6.18
C LYS A 255 -8.94 -13.36 -5.14
N ASN A 256 -9.72 -12.28 -5.23
CA ASN A 256 -10.90 -12.07 -4.39
C ASN A 256 -11.95 -13.17 -4.64
N LYS A 257 -12.23 -13.49 -5.91
CA LYS A 257 -13.13 -14.58 -6.29
C LYS A 257 -12.68 -15.92 -5.69
N ARG A 258 -11.42 -16.32 -5.89
CA ARG A 258 -10.88 -17.57 -5.33
C ARG A 258 -10.92 -17.62 -3.80
N TYR A 259 -10.69 -16.48 -3.15
CA TYR A 259 -10.83 -16.38 -1.71
C TYR A 259 -12.29 -16.54 -1.28
N PHE A 260 -13.23 -15.95 -2.00
CA PHE A 260 -14.66 -16.11 -1.75
C PHE A 260 -15.14 -17.55 -1.94
N GLU A 261 -14.77 -18.21 -3.05
CA GLU A 261 -15.01 -19.64 -3.32
C GLU A 261 -14.54 -20.52 -2.15
N SER A 262 -13.35 -20.23 -1.60
CA SER A 262 -12.79 -20.99 -0.49
C SER A 262 -13.54 -20.88 0.85
N ILE A 263 -14.51 -19.97 0.94
CA ILE A 263 -15.39 -19.83 2.11
C ILE A 263 -16.61 -20.74 1.96
N TYR A 264 -17.26 -20.77 0.80
CA TYR A 264 -18.54 -21.47 0.64
C TYR A 264 -18.44 -22.88 0.02
N GLU A 265 -17.33 -23.24 -0.64
CA GLU A 265 -17.18 -24.58 -1.25
C GLU A 265 -16.88 -25.70 -0.24
N GLY A 266 -16.60 -25.36 1.03
CA GLY A 266 -16.51 -26.28 2.18
C GLY A 266 -15.38 -27.34 2.15
N SER A 267 -14.76 -27.59 1.00
CA SER A 267 -13.87 -28.73 0.72
C SER A 267 -12.38 -28.38 0.67
N ILE A 268 -12.02 -27.13 0.98
CA ILE A 268 -10.66 -26.61 0.85
C ILE A 268 -9.89 -26.74 2.18
N SER A 269 -8.64 -27.16 2.11
CA SER A 269 -7.74 -27.25 3.27
C SER A 269 -7.56 -25.88 3.96
N GLU A 270 -7.25 -25.89 5.27
CA GLU A 270 -6.99 -24.64 6.00
C GLU A 270 -5.77 -23.88 5.43
N GLU A 271 -4.75 -24.60 4.96
CA GLU A 271 -3.57 -24.01 4.32
C GLU A 271 -3.95 -23.27 3.03
N ASP A 272 -4.77 -23.88 2.17
CA ASP A 272 -5.21 -23.29 0.91
C ASP A 272 -6.13 -22.09 1.13
N TYR A 273 -7.01 -22.15 2.13
CA TYR A 273 -7.84 -21.00 2.55
C TYR A 273 -6.98 -19.81 2.99
N LEU A 274 -6.01 -20.05 3.89
CA LEU A 274 -5.10 -19.01 4.37
C LEU A 274 -4.20 -18.47 3.25
N HIS A 275 -3.80 -19.33 2.30
CA HIS A 275 -3.09 -18.92 1.10
C HIS A 275 -3.95 -18.00 0.22
N ASN A 276 -5.17 -18.39 -0.11
CA ASN A 276 -6.09 -17.61 -0.92
C ASN A 276 -6.36 -16.25 -0.29
N ARG A 277 -6.66 -16.22 1.02
CA ARG A 277 -6.80 -14.97 1.80
C ARG A 277 -5.58 -14.08 1.66
N ARG A 278 -4.38 -14.62 1.89
CA ARG A 278 -3.12 -13.85 1.80
C ARG A 278 -2.88 -13.30 0.39
N THR A 279 -3.12 -14.11 -0.64
CA THR A 279 -2.91 -13.68 -2.02
C THR A 279 -3.90 -12.60 -2.46
N ALA A 280 -5.14 -12.63 -1.97
CA ALA A 280 -6.13 -11.57 -2.18
C ALA A 280 -5.67 -10.24 -1.56
N TYR A 281 -5.27 -10.24 -0.29
CA TYR A 281 -4.69 -9.06 0.37
C TYR A 281 -3.42 -8.53 -0.33
N ASN A 282 -2.56 -9.43 -0.84
CA ASN A 282 -1.36 -9.00 -1.56
C ASN A 282 -1.70 -8.34 -2.91
N ALA A 283 -2.65 -8.90 -3.66
CA ALA A 283 -3.09 -8.34 -4.93
C ALA A 283 -3.74 -6.96 -4.74
N ASP A 284 -4.60 -6.84 -3.73
CA ASP A 284 -5.24 -5.60 -3.31
C ASP A 284 -4.22 -4.51 -2.90
N ASN A 285 -3.22 -4.87 -2.09
CA ASN A 285 -2.13 -3.96 -1.74
C ASN A 285 -1.27 -3.52 -2.95
N GLU A 286 -1.02 -4.44 -3.89
CA GLU A 286 -0.29 -4.11 -5.12
C GLU A 286 -1.08 -3.16 -6.02
N LEU A 287 -2.39 -3.41 -6.19
CA LEU A 287 -3.32 -2.55 -6.91
C LEU A 287 -3.36 -1.13 -6.30
N ALA A 288 -3.57 -1.03 -4.99
CA ALA A 288 -3.59 0.24 -4.26
C ALA A 288 -2.28 1.02 -4.39
N SER A 289 -1.14 0.30 -4.34
CA SER A 289 0.19 0.88 -4.50
C SER A 289 0.43 1.40 -5.92
N ALA A 290 -0.02 0.65 -6.93
CA ALA A 290 0.07 1.06 -8.32
C ALA A 290 -0.80 2.30 -8.60
N TRP A 291 -2.03 2.34 -8.09
CA TRP A 291 -2.90 3.52 -8.19
C TRP A 291 -2.29 4.76 -7.52
N LYS A 292 -1.78 4.63 -6.28
CA LYS A 292 -1.06 5.74 -5.60
C LYS A 292 0.16 6.19 -6.40
N GLY A 293 0.88 5.25 -7.01
CA GLY A 293 2.02 5.51 -7.88
C GLY A 293 1.63 6.29 -9.13
N MET A 294 0.55 5.91 -9.80
CA MET A 294 0.04 6.52 -11.03
C MET A 294 -0.28 8.02 -10.85
N ARG A 295 -0.78 8.44 -9.68
CA ARG A 295 -1.04 9.86 -9.38
C ARG A 295 0.19 10.76 -9.47
N LEU A 296 1.39 10.20 -9.41
CA LEU A 296 2.65 10.94 -9.49
C LEU A 296 3.24 10.96 -10.90
N GLU A 297 2.64 10.24 -11.85
CA GLU A 297 3.07 10.11 -13.26
C GLU A 297 2.62 11.31 -14.13
N PRO A 298 3.22 11.52 -15.32
CA PRO A 298 2.84 12.60 -16.24
C PRO A 298 1.37 12.56 -16.73
N LYS A 299 0.88 13.70 -17.25
CA LYS A 299 -0.55 14.05 -17.42
C LYS A 299 -1.39 13.17 -18.37
N ASP A 300 -0.79 12.36 -19.24
CA ASP A 300 -1.53 11.56 -20.25
C ASP A 300 -2.35 10.39 -19.67
N SER A 301 -2.55 10.36 -18.35
CA SER A 301 -3.19 9.28 -17.61
C SER A 301 -4.53 9.66 -16.97
N LYS A 302 -4.97 10.93 -17.03
CA LYS A 302 -6.14 11.44 -16.28
C LYS A 302 -7.46 10.71 -16.56
N GLN A 303 -7.75 10.37 -17.83
CA GLN A 303 -9.00 9.71 -18.19
C GLN A 303 -9.12 8.30 -17.57
N PHE A 304 -7.99 7.64 -17.32
CA PHE A 304 -7.93 6.32 -16.69
C PHE A 304 -7.86 6.39 -15.15
N GLN A 305 -7.63 7.58 -14.55
CA GLN A 305 -7.46 7.72 -13.11
C GLN A 305 -8.76 7.57 -12.32
N GLU A 306 -9.88 8.06 -12.85
CA GLU A 306 -11.18 8.00 -12.16
C GLU A 306 -11.74 6.57 -12.14
N SER A 307 -11.86 5.91 -13.30
CA SER A 307 -12.31 4.51 -13.33
C SER A 307 -11.37 3.57 -12.57
N ALA A 308 -10.06 3.80 -12.63
CA ALA A 308 -9.13 3.02 -11.83
C ALA A 308 -9.26 3.28 -10.32
N PHE A 309 -9.58 4.52 -9.90
CA PHE A 309 -9.86 4.83 -8.51
C PHE A 309 -11.12 4.12 -8.03
N ASN A 310 -12.21 4.20 -8.81
CA ASN A 310 -13.48 3.53 -8.51
C ASN A 310 -13.26 2.02 -8.35
N LEU A 311 -12.64 1.37 -9.34
CA LEU A 311 -12.36 -0.07 -9.28
C LEU A 311 -11.42 -0.45 -8.13
N THR A 312 -10.43 0.37 -7.81
CA THR A 312 -9.55 0.10 -6.66
C THR A 312 -10.35 0.15 -5.34
N ASN A 313 -11.22 1.14 -5.17
CA ASN A 313 -12.07 1.25 -3.97
C ASN A 313 -13.10 0.12 -3.88
N LEU A 314 -13.76 -0.20 -5.00
CA LEU A 314 -14.71 -1.31 -5.07
C LEU A 314 -14.01 -2.65 -4.77
N ASN A 315 -12.80 -2.87 -5.30
CA ASN A 315 -12.01 -4.06 -4.99
C ASN A 315 -11.64 -4.15 -3.49
N HIS A 316 -11.23 -3.03 -2.88
CA HIS A 316 -10.97 -2.95 -1.45
C HIS A 316 -12.22 -3.27 -0.61
N ALA A 317 -13.37 -2.73 -1.00
CA ALA A 317 -14.65 -2.98 -0.34
C ALA A 317 -15.05 -4.47 -0.47
N LEU A 318 -14.95 -5.03 -1.68
CA LEU A 318 -15.22 -6.43 -1.95
C LEU A 318 -14.37 -7.35 -1.05
N LEU A 319 -13.06 -7.13 -1.01
CA LEU A 319 -12.16 -7.91 -0.15
C LEU A 319 -12.53 -7.77 1.33
N SER A 320 -12.91 -6.56 1.77
CA SER A 320 -13.31 -6.32 3.16
C SER A 320 -14.57 -7.10 3.54
N TYR A 321 -15.59 -7.11 2.66
CA TYR A 321 -16.81 -7.88 2.88
C TYR A 321 -16.58 -9.40 2.81
N ILE A 322 -15.77 -9.88 1.85
CA ILE A 322 -15.38 -11.29 1.77
C ILE A 322 -14.66 -11.72 3.05
N SER A 323 -13.74 -10.90 3.56
CA SER A 323 -13.05 -11.21 4.81
C SER A 323 -13.97 -11.25 6.03
N ALA A 324 -14.95 -10.34 6.11
CA ALA A 324 -15.96 -10.40 7.16
C ALA A 324 -16.82 -11.67 7.04
N PHE A 325 -17.20 -12.05 5.82
CA PHE A 325 -17.94 -13.29 5.56
C PHE A 325 -17.14 -14.54 5.94
N GLY A 326 -15.82 -14.53 5.68
CA GLY A 326 -14.92 -15.63 6.01
C GLY A 326 -14.77 -15.92 7.52
N VAL A 327 -15.14 -14.98 8.39
CA VAL A 327 -15.18 -15.23 9.86
C VAL A 327 -16.22 -16.28 10.21
N HIS A 328 -17.32 -16.34 9.46
CA HIS A 328 -18.41 -17.28 9.72
C HIS A 328 -18.18 -18.67 9.13
N LYS A 329 -17.06 -18.90 8.42
CA LYS A 329 -16.75 -20.17 7.73
C LYS A 329 -16.85 -21.41 8.65
N HIS A 330 -16.47 -21.26 9.92
CA HIS A 330 -16.43 -22.36 10.88
C HIS A 330 -17.59 -22.36 11.88
N ALA A 331 -18.46 -21.35 11.84
CA ALA A 331 -19.48 -21.15 12.85
C ALA A 331 -20.77 -21.91 12.53
N GLU A 332 -21.23 -21.86 11.28
CA GLU A 332 -22.50 -22.47 10.85
C GLU A 332 -22.43 -22.85 9.36
N GLU A 333 -23.08 -23.95 8.96
CA GLU A 333 -23.21 -24.32 7.55
C GLU A 333 -24.11 -23.33 6.81
N LEU A 334 -23.73 -23.00 5.57
CA LEU A 334 -24.53 -22.14 4.69
C LEU A 334 -25.82 -22.86 4.29
N THR A 335 -26.93 -22.13 4.23
CA THR A 335 -28.16 -22.66 3.65
C THR A 335 -28.00 -22.86 2.14
N SER A 336 -28.76 -23.79 1.54
CA SER A 336 -28.70 -24.05 0.08
C SER A 336 -28.91 -22.77 -0.75
N LYS A 337 -29.80 -21.87 -0.30
CA LYS A 337 -30.06 -20.59 -0.96
C LYS A 337 -28.85 -19.65 -0.89
N GLU A 338 -28.22 -19.53 0.28
CA GLU A 338 -27.01 -18.71 0.43
C GLU A 338 -25.85 -19.24 -0.42
N GLN A 339 -25.71 -20.57 -0.51
CA GLN A 339 -24.69 -21.19 -1.33
C GLN A 339 -24.94 -20.95 -2.83
N GLU A 340 -26.19 -21.05 -3.30
CA GLU A 340 -26.58 -20.71 -4.67
C GLU A 340 -26.24 -19.25 -5.01
N PHE A 341 -26.59 -18.31 -4.13
CA PHE A 341 -26.20 -16.90 -4.30
C PHE A 341 -24.68 -16.68 -4.34
N CYS A 342 -23.91 -17.38 -3.53
CA CYS A 342 -22.45 -17.30 -3.56
C CYS A 342 -21.86 -17.79 -4.89
N ILE A 343 -22.44 -18.83 -5.50
CA ILE A 343 -22.06 -19.34 -6.82
C ILE A 343 -22.35 -18.29 -7.89
N ASP A 344 -23.57 -17.76 -7.90
CA ASP A 344 -24.02 -16.68 -8.77
C ASP A 344 -23.08 -15.45 -8.77
N ILE A 345 -22.70 -14.98 -7.57
CA ILE A 345 -21.73 -13.90 -7.40
C ILE A 345 -20.37 -14.27 -8.00
N SER A 346 -19.91 -15.50 -7.80
CA SER A 346 -18.62 -15.98 -8.31
C SER A 346 -18.60 -16.07 -9.83
N GLU A 347 -19.73 -16.38 -10.47
CA GLU A 347 -19.90 -16.32 -11.92
C GLU A 347 -19.79 -14.89 -12.45
N VAL A 348 -20.43 -13.91 -11.79
CA VAL A 348 -20.27 -12.49 -12.17
C VAL A 348 -18.82 -12.04 -12.03
N LEU A 349 -18.14 -12.36 -10.92
CA LEU A 349 -16.72 -12.00 -10.75
C LEU A 349 -15.82 -12.66 -11.81
N GLN A 350 -16.14 -13.90 -12.20
CA GLN A 350 -15.45 -14.58 -13.30
C GLN A 350 -15.67 -13.87 -14.63
N TYR A 351 -16.92 -13.47 -14.90
CA TYR A 351 -17.29 -12.73 -16.09
C TYR A 351 -16.58 -11.37 -16.15
N VAL A 352 -16.51 -10.63 -15.03
CA VAL A 352 -15.74 -9.38 -14.91
C VAL A 352 -14.27 -9.60 -15.27
N SER A 353 -13.62 -10.64 -14.70
CA SER A 353 -12.23 -10.93 -15.04
C SER A 353 -12.07 -11.21 -16.54
N ASN A 354 -12.98 -12.00 -17.12
CA ASN A 354 -12.97 -12.32 -18.54
C ASN A 354 -13.21 -11.07 -19.41
N LEU A 355 -14.12 -10.18 -19.01
CA LEU A 355 -14.44 -8.93 -19.69
C LEU A 355 -13.22 -8.00 -19.71
N LEU A 356 -12.57 -7.80 -18.56
CA LEU A 356 -11.38 -6.96 -18.45
C LEU A 356 -10.18 -7.54 -19.24
N ASN A 357 -10.10 -8.87 -19.36
CA ASN A 357 -9.14 -9.60 -20.19
C ASN A 357 -9.48 -9.62 -21.70
N ASN A 358 -10.58 -9.00 -22.14
CA ASN A 358 -11.11 -9.09 -23.52
C ASN A 358 -11.39 -10.54 -23.98
N LYS A 359 -11.77 -11.43 -23.07
CA LYS A 359 -12.10 -12.84 -23.32
C LYS A 359 -13.59 -13.16 -23.18
N ALA A 360 -14.41 -12.20 -22.73
CA ALA A 360 -15.85 -12.37 -22.57
C ALA A 360 -16.62 -11.91 -23.81
N ASP A 361 -17.77 -12.55 -24.05
CA ASP A 361 -18.74 -12.09 -25.03
C ASP A 361 -19.50 -10.87 -24.47
N GLN A 362 -19.39 -9.73 -25.18
CA GLN A 362 -20.04 -8.48 -24.79
C GLN A 362 -21.57 -8.54 -24.87
N GLN A 363 -22.15 -9.48 -25.61
CA GLN A 363 -23.59 -9.65 -25.71
C GLN A 363 -24.22 -10.15 -24.40
N GLN A 364 -23.44 -10.81 -23.54
CA GLN A 364 -23.91 -11.34 -22.26
C GLN A 364 -23.90 -10.31 -21.12
N ILE A 365 -23.29 -9.13 -21.32
CA ILE A 365 -23.14 -8.11 -20.25
C ILE A 365 -24.50 -7.74 -19.67
N ASP A 366 -25.49 -7.46 -20.52
CA ASP A 366 -26.80 -7.01 -20.07
C ASP A 366 -27.56 -8.12 -19.35
N SER A 367 -27.34 -9.39 -19.71
CA SER A 367 -27.88 -10.54 -18.96
C SER A 367 -27.33 -10.62 -17.55
N PHE A 368 -26.00 -10.51 -17.38
CA PHE A 368 -25.38 -10.54 -16.05
C PHE A 368 -25.77 -9.33 -15.19
N ILE A 369 -25.94 -8.15 -15.80
CA ILE A 369 -26.44 -6.97 -15.09
C ILE A 369 -27.88 -7.20 -14.62
N GLN A 370 -28.75 -7.77 -15.45
CA GLN A 370 -30.13 -8.09 -15.05
C GLN A 370 -30.19 -9.12 -13.93
N SER A 371 -29.38 -10.19 -14.00
CA SER A 371 -29.26 -11.16 -12.90
C SER A 371 -28.80 -10.49 -11.60
N ALA A 372 -27.82 -9.59 -11.68
CA ALA A 372 -27.31 -8.88 -10.52
C ALA A 372 -28.32 -7.88 -9.91
N ILE A 373 -29.21 -7.29 -10.73
CA ILE A 373 -30.32 -6.47 -10.25
C ILE A 373 -31.37 -7.34 -9.55
N TYR A 374 -31.65 -8.54 -10.08
CA TYR A 374 -32.59 -9.47 -9.46
C TYR A 374 -32.14 -9.90 -8.05
N TRP A 375 -30.84 -10.08 -7.84
CA TRP A 375 -30.29 -10.39 -6.51
C TRP A 375 -30.64 -9.35 -5.46
N GLU A 376 -30.70 -8.06 -5.81
CA GLU A 376 -30.96 -6.96 -4.87
C GLU A 376 -32.33 -7.13 -4.21
N ASN A 377 -33.36 -7.47 -4.99
CA ASN A 377 -34.71 -7.70 -4.49
C ASN A 377 -34.80 -8.92 -3.56
N THR A 378 -34.18 -10.05 -3.94
CA THR A 378 -34.24 -11.29 -3.14
C THR A 378 -33.41 -11.20 -1.87
N LEU A 379 -32.27 -10.51 -1.92
CA LEU A 379 -31.40 -10.34 -0.75
C LEU A 379 -31.96 -9.31 0.24
N GLU A 380 -32.73 -8.31 -0.23
CA GLU A 380 -33.51 -7.44 0.66
C GLU A 380 -34.55 -8.21 1.47
N GLU A 381 -35.19 -9.24 0.89
CA GLU A 381 -36.09 -10.13 1.63
C GLU A 381 -35.34 -10.98 2.66
N MET A 382 -34.15 -11.50 2.30
CA MET A 382 -33.30 -12.26 3.22
C MET A 382 -32.77 -11.41 4.39
N GLN A 383 -32.50 -10.12 4.17
CA GLN A 383 -32.09 -9.21 5.25
C GLN A 383 -33.19 -8.90 6.26
N LYS A 384 -34.47 -9.04 5.89
CA LYS A 384 -35.59 -8.83 6.81
C LYS A 384 -35.71 -9.95 7.85
N ASP A 385 -35.08 -11.10 7.61
CA ASP A 385 -34.97 -12.16 8.59
C ASP A 385 -33.87 -11.83 9.61
N ALA A 386 -34.28 -11.41 10.81
CA ALA A 386 -33.38 -11.06 11.90
C ALA A 386 -32.51 -12.24 12.39
N SER A 387 -32.85 -13.48 12.02
CA SER A 387 -32.02 -14.66 12.33
C SER A 387 -30.85 -14.83 11.36
N ASN A 388 -30.90 -14.21 10.18
CA ASN A 388 -29.84 -14.33 9.17
C ASN A 388 -28.83 -13.18 9.27
N THR A 389 -27.87 -13.33 10.17
CA THR A 389 -26.77 -12.36 10.37
C THR A 389 -25.82 -12.26 9.17
N ARG A 390 -25.79 -13.28 8.28
CA ARG A 390 -24.90 -13.36 7.11
C ARG A 390 -25.49 -12.73 5.85
N ALA A 391 -26.81 -12.65 5.73
CA ALA A 391 -27.49 -12.10 4.55
C ALA A 391 -27.03 -10.67 4.22
N GLY A 392 -26.74 -9.85 5.24
CA GLY A 392 -26.19 -8.52 5.05
C GLY A 392 -24.81 -8.51 4.39
N LEU A 393 -23.95 -9.49 4.72
CA LEU A 393 -22.61 -9.61 4.12
C LEU A 393 -22.70 -10.11 2.68
N ILE A 394 -23.51 -11.15 2.41
CA ILE A 394 -23.74 -11.66 1.05
C ILE A 394 -24.31 -10.57 0.16
N TYR A 395 -25.28 -9.79 0.65
CA TYR A 395 -25.81 -8.61 -0.03
C TYR A 395 -24.71 -7.60 -0.39
N ASN A 396 -23.87 -7.22 0.57
CA ASN A 396 -22.81 -6.25 0.30
C ASN A 396 -21.79 -6.78 -0.73
N ILE A 397 -21.45 -8.07 -0.68
CA ILE A 397 -20.57 -8.71 -1.67
C ILE A 397 -21.24 -8.68 -3.05
N ALA A 398 -22.53 -9.02 -3.15
CA ALA A 398 -23.30 -9.01 -4.39
C ALA A 398 -23.39 -7.60 -4.98
N HIS A 399 -23.76 -6.62 -4.16
CA HIS A 399 -23.87 -5.22 -4.55
C HIS A 399 -22.54 -4.67 -5.09
N VAL A 400 -21.43 -4.87 -4.36
CA VAL A 400 -20.11 -4.42 -4.83
C VAL A 400 -19.68 -5.17 -6.10
N SER A 401 -19.99 -6.47 -6.22
CA SER A 401 -19.68 -7.24 -7.44
C SER A 401 -20.42 -6.71 -8.66
N ARG A 402 -21.68 -6.26 -8.49
CA ARG A 402 -22.45 -5.57 -9.54
C ARG A 402 -21.81 -4.24 -9.93
N GLU A 403 -21.45 -3.40 -8.97
CA GLU A 403 -20.82 -2.10 -9.24
C GLU A 403 -19.48 -2.27 -9.97
N ILE A 404 -18.70 -3.30 -9.62
CA ILE A 404 -17.49 -3.68 -10.36
C ILE A 404 -17.82 -4.07 -11.80
N LEU A 405 -18.89 -4.83 -12.05
CA LEU A 405 -19.33 -5.21 -13.40
C LEU A 405 -19.73 -3.98 -14.23
N ILE A 406 -20.46 -3.04 -13.65
CA ILE A 406 -20.87 -1.79 -14.30
C ILE A 406 -19.65 -0.95 -14.67
N GLU A 407 -18.73 -0.74 -13.73
CA GLU A 407 -17.51 0.05 -13.99
C GLU A 407 -16.59 -0.67 -15.00
N ALA A 408 -16.50 -2.01 -14.96
CA ALA A 408 -15.76 -2.79 -15.95
C ALA A 408 -16.34 -2.67 -17.37
N LYS A 409 -17.67 -2.58 -17.51
CA LYS A 409 -18.35 -2.32 -18.79
C LYS A 409 -17.94 -0.97 -19.37
N GLU A 410 -17.88 0.08 -18.56
CA GLU A 410 -17.47 1.42 -19.02
C GLU A 410 -16.02 1.46 -19.46
N ILE A 411 -15.12 0.72 -18.79
CA ILE A 411 -13.73 0.58 -19.26
C ILE A 411 -13.67 -0.20 -20.58
N ALA A 412 -14.47 -1.25 -20.73
CA ALA A 412 -14.49 -2.07 -21.95
C ALA A 412 -14.99 -1.30 -23.18
N LYS A 413 -15.93 -0.35 -23.00
CA LYS A 413 -16.42 0.54 -24.08
C LYS A 413 -15.39 1.58 -24.55
N ASN A 414 -14.48 1.98 -23.67
CA ASN A 414 -13.49 3.04 -23.91
C ASN A 414 -12.14 2.51 -24.44
N LYS A 415 -12.00 1.19 -24.61
CA LYS A 415 -10.88 0.54 -25.30
C LYS A 415 -11.19 0.40 -26.79
#